data_AF-A0A8S3PLZ5-F1
#
_entry.id   AF-A0A8S3PLZ5-F1
#
_cell.length_a   1.000
_cell.length_b   1.000
_cell.length_c   1.000
_cell.angle_alpha   90.00
_cell.angle_beta   90.00
_cell.angle_gamma   90.00
#
_symmetry.space_group_name_H-M   'P 1'
#
loop_
_entity.id
_entity.type
_entity.pdbx_description
1 polymer ?
#
loop_
_entity_poly.entity_id
_entity_poly.type
_entity_poly.pdbx_seq_one_letter_code
_entity_poly.pdbx_strand_id
1 'polypeptide(L)'
;MCLLCNSATEDTEHFMLECNALKTERDKHLTTLKSYVKNNIGNKIFEKIVNEGQMVQFILDSSSEKIKQIKAKWEEIKADIIKFGADIINSNTSVEDKWTNLKNGIETTLNLNVPRKITNKRHSLPWLSNSVKKKIRGKHKLFQIAKHTGKPEDWAKFKQHKRDTQKAGRQAHWQYVNTILDAALAKGNSKPFWRYIKSKRTDNIGVAGIKKNGILHQDSKSKAELLNDQFKSVFTKENASDQLPQTHMNQNTQV
;
A
#
# COMPACT_ATOMS: atom_id res chain seq x y z
N MET A 1 -6.66 33.23 2.83
CA MET A 1 -6.70 32.03 3.70
C MET A 1 -7.61 31.02 3.01
N CYS A 2 -7.13 29.79 2.81
CA CYS A 2 -7.44 28.89 1.70
C CYS A 2 -8.91 28.46 1.50
N LEU A 3 -9.44 28.68 0.29
CA LEU A 3 -10.66 28.08 -0.26
C LEU A 3 -10.45 26.65 -0.81
N LEU A 4 -9.25 26.07 -0.69
CA LEU A 4 -8.90 24.75 -1.25
C LEU A 4 -9.11 23.57 -0.28
N CYS A 5 -9.65 23.78 0.92
CA CYS A 5 -9.87 22.70 1.91
C CYS A 5 -11.29 22.11 1.92
N ASN A 6 -12.27 22.74 1.27
CA ASN A 6 -13.67 22.27 1.33
C ASN A 6 -14.02 21.21 0.27
N SER A 7 -13.32 21.16 -0.87
CA SER A 7 -13.63 20.18 -1.93
C SER A 7 -13.18 18.75 -1.61
N ALA A 8 -12.12 18.59 -0.81
CA ALA A 8 -11.62 17.25 -0.46
C ALA A 8 -12.44 16.52 0.62
N THR A 9 -13.31 17.23 1.36
CA THR A 9 -14.14 16.64 2.42
C THR A 9 -15.43 16.05 1.89
N GLU A 10 -16.04 16.65 0.87
CA GLU A 10 -17.31 16.21 0.28
C GLU A 10 -17.16 14.90 -0.51
N ASP A 11 -16.07 14.75 -1.27
CA ASP A 11 -15.76 13.52 -2.03
C ASP A 11 -15.54 12.29 -1.13
N THR A 12 -15.05 12.50 0.09
CA THR A 12 -14.84 11.41 1.06
C THR A 12 -16.11 11.00 1.80
N GLU A 13 -17.09 11.90 1.93
CA GLU A 13 -18.39 11.59 2.53
C GLU A 13 -19.26 10.77 1.57
N HIS A 14 -19.25 11.11 0.28
CA HIS A 14 -19.96 10.37 -0.74
C HIS A 14 -19.46 8.91 -0.86
N PHE A 15 -18.14 8.71 -0.89
CA PHE A 15 -17.52 7.38 -0.97
C PHE A 15 -17.81 6.50 0.26
N MET A 16 -17.95 7.09 1.44
CA MET A 16 -18.19 6.36 2.69
C MET A 16 -19.65 5.96 2.88
N LEU A 17 -20.60 6.75 2.39
CA LEU A 17 -22.03 6.39 2.35
C LEU A 17 -22.26 5.21 1.41
N GLU A 18 -21.62 5.22 0.24
CA GLU A 18 -21.67 4.12 -0.74
C GLU A 18 -21.09 2.81 -0.16
N CYS A 19 -19.95 2.90 0.55
CA CYS A 19 -19.34 1.72 1.20
C CYS A 19 -20.19 1.11 2.33
N ASN A 20 -21.00 1.90 3.03
CA ASN A 20 -21.86 1.41 4.11
C ASN A 20 -23.15 0.78 3.57
N ALA A 21 -23.72 1.33 2.49
CA ALA A 21 -24.84 0.70 1.78
C ALA A 21 -24.46 -0.71 1.30
N LEU A 22 -23.28 -0.85 0.66
CA LEU A 22 -22.77 -2.12 0.15
C LEU A 22 -22.55 -3.19 1.24
N LYS A 23 -22.11 -2.80 2.44
CA LYS A 23 -21.96 -3.76 3.56
C LYS A 23 -23.28 -4.31 4.06
N THR A 24 -24.30 -3.45 4.14
CA THR A 24 -25.62 -3.81 4.66
C THR A 24 -26.35 -4.74 3.70
N GLU A 25 -26.13 -4.58 2.40
CA GLU A 25 -26.69 -5.41 1.34
C GLU A 25 -26.04 -6.81 1.32
N ARG A 26 -24.71 -6.87 1.44
CA ARG A 26 -23.94 -8.12 1.53
C ARG A 26 -24.37 -9.01 2.72
N ASP A 27 -24.63 -8.41 3.88
CA ASP A 27 -25.01 -9.17 5.08
C ASP A 27 -26.46 -9.73 4.99
N LYS A 28 -27.35 -9.06 4.25
CA LYS A 28 -28.68 -9.60 3.90
C LYS A 28 -28.57 -10.81 2.97
N HIS A 29 -27.75 -10.72 1.91
CA HIS A 29 -27.54 -11.83 0.98
C HIS A 29 -26.94 -13.07 1.67
N LEU A 30 -26.00 -12.89 2.60
CA LEU A 30 -25.39 -14.00 3.34
C LEU A 30 -26.40 -14.73 4.25
N THR A 31 -27.37 -14.00 4.80
CA THR A 31 -28.41 -14.55 5.67
C THR A 31 -29.43 -15.38 4.87
N THR A 32 -29.80 -14.91 3.68
CA THR A 32 -30.68 -15.63 2.74
C THR A 32 -30.03 -16.91 2.20
N LEU A 33 -28.73 -16.89 1.88
CA LEU A 33 -27.98 -18.07 1.44
C LEU A 33 -27.87 -19.15 2.53
N LYS A 34 -27.60 -18.74 3.78
CA LYS A 34 -27.55 -19.68 4.90
C LYS A 34 -28.90 -20.35 5.17
N SER A 35 -29.99 -19.62 5.00
CA SER A 35 -31.36 -20.15 5.08
C SER A 35 -31.65 -21.16 3.96
N TYR A 36 -31.31 -20.82 2.71
CA TYR A 36 -31.57 -21.66 1.54
C TYR A 36 -30.78 -22.97 1.54
N VAL A 37 -29.50 -22.91 1.96
CA VAL A 37 -28.63 -24.09 2.06
C VAL A 37 -29.09 -25.03 3.17
N LYS A 38 -29.54 -24.49 4.31
CA LYS A 38 -30.03 -25.30 5.44
C LYS A 38 -31.29 -26.10 5.12
N ASN A 39 -32.13 -25.61 4.19
CA ASN A 39 -33.43 -26.20 3.89
C ASN A 39 -33.41 -27.27 2.79
N ASN A 40 -32.30 -27.49 2.08
CA ASN A 40 -32.29 -28.29 0.84
C ASN A 40 -31.25 -29.41 0.76
N ILE A 41 -30.59 -29.78 1.87
CA ILE A 41 -29.58 -30.85 1.85
C ILE A 41 -30.25 -32.22 1.69
N GLY A 42 -30.11 -32.80 0.49
CA GLY A 42 -30.42 -34.21 0.22
C GLY A 42 -30.55 -34.49 -1.27
N ASN A 43 -29.50 -35.08 -1.88
CA ASN A 43 -29.36 -35.77 -3.18
C ASN A 43 -29.98 -35.19 -4.47
N LYS A 44 -31.11 -34.47 -4.44
CA LYS A 44 -31.67 -33.71 -5.58
C LYS A 44 -30.80 -32.52 -6.00
N ILE A 45 -29.88 -32.10 -5.13
CA ILE A 45 -28.95 -31.01 -5.45
C ILE A 45 -28.02 -31.44 -6.59
N PHE A 46 -27.56 -32.70 -6.70
CA PHE A 46 -26.57 -33.08 -7.73
C PHE A 46 -27.14 -33.06 -9.16
N GLU A 47 -28.39 -33.50 -9.36
CA GLU A 47 -29.05 -33.44 -10.69
C GLU A 47 -29.54 -32.02 -11.06
N LYS A 48 -29.92 -31.20 -10.07
CA LYS A 48 -30.19 -29.76 -10.30
C LYS A 48 -28.92 -28.92 -10.47
N ILE A 49 -27.80 -29.32 -9.86
CA ILE A 49 -26.49 -28.65 -9.97
C ILE A 49 -26.00 -28.64 -11.41
N VAL A 50 -26.18 -29.74 -12.15
CA VAL A 50 -25.74 -29.87 -13.54
C VAL A 50 -26.71 -29.17 -14.50
N ASN A 51 -28.01 -29.24 -14.25
CA ASN A 51 -29.03 -28.74 -15.19
C ASN A 51 -29.41 -27.25 -15.03
N GLU A 52 -29.28 -26.65 -13.85
CA GLU A 52 -29.74 -25.27 -13.64
C GLU A 52 -28.63 -24.21 -13.60
N GLY A 53 -27.34 -24.56 -13.72
CA GLY A 53 -26.25 -23.58 -13.89
C GLY A 53 -26.04 -22.58 -12.74
N GLN A 54 -26.86 -22.62 -11.69
CA GLN A 54 -26.87 -21.65 -10.59
C GLN A 54 -25.62 -21.70 -9.72
N MET A 55 -24.97 -22.86 -9.59
CA MET A 55 -23.71 -22.98 -8.86
C MET A 55 -22.54 -22.32 -9.61
N VAL A 56 -22.54 -22.38 -10.95
CA VAL A 56 -21.56 -21.67 -11.77
C VAL A 56 -21.74 -20.17 -11.56
N GLN A 57 -22.97 -19.65 -11.65
CA GLN A 57 -23.24 -18.23 -11.40
C GLN A 57 -22.85 -17.77 -9.98
N PHE A 58 -23.06 -18.61 -8.96
CA PHE A 58 -22.70 -18.27 -7.57
C PHE A 58 -21.17 -18.26 -7.31
N ILE A 59 -20.42 -19.17 -7.93
CA ILE A 59 -18.94 -19.19 -7.89
C ILE A 59 -18.38 -17.97 -8.64
N LEU A 60 -19.04 -17.58 -9.74
CA LEU A 60 -18.72 -16.38 -10.53
C LEU A 60 -18.93 -15.09 -9.71
N ASP A 61 -20.04 -14.99 -8.99
CA ASP A 61 -20.38 -13.79 -8.21
C ASP A 61 -19.49 -13.63 -6.96
N SER A 62 -19.11 -14.75 -6.31
CA SER A 62 -18.23 -14.76 -5.13
C SER A 62 -16.77 -14.39 -5.44
N SER A 63 -16.30 -14.57 -6.68
CA SER A 63 -14.95 -14.14 -7.11
C SER A 63 -14.85 -12.67 -7.55
N SER A 64 -16.00 -11.99 -7.72
CA SER A 64 -16.07 -10.68 -8.41
C SER A 64 -15.55 -9.48 -7.60
N GLU A 65 -15.55 -9.52 -6.26
CA GLU A 65 -15.19 -8.34 -5.46
C GLU A 65 -13.69 -7.98 -5.44
N LYS A 66 -12.80 -8.84 -5.96
CA LYS A 66 -11.35 -8.56 -6.00
C LYS A 66 -10.69 -8.56 -7.38
N ILE A 67 -11.37 -9.05 -8.42
CA ILE A 67 -10.85 -9.04 -9.80
C ILE A 67 -11.33 -7.76 -10.48
N LYS A 68 -10.88 -6.61 -9.98
CA LYS A 68 -11.14 -5.32 -10.61
C LYS A 68 -10.40 -5.31 -11.97
N GLN A 69 -11.17 -5.42 -13.06
CA GLN A 69 -10.83 -5.11 -14.45
C GLN A 69 -10.03 -6.13 -15.27
N ILE A 70 -10.44 -7.40 -15.33
CA ILE A 70 -10.17 -8.15 -16.57
C ILE A 70 -11.43 -8.94 -16.97
N LYS A 71 -12.04 -8.58 -18.10
CA LYS A 71 -13.22 -9.27 -18.63
C LYS A 71 -12.80 -10.69 -19.01
N ALA A 72 -13.07 -11.65 -18.12
CA ALA A 72 -12.91 -13.06 -18.44
C ALA A 72 -13.77 -13.40 -19.66
N LYS A 73 -13.27 -14.28 -20.51
CA LYS A 73 -13.92 -14.66 -21.75
C LYS A 73 -14.96 -15.75 -21.50
N TRP A 74 -16.09 -15.36 -20.93
CA TRP A 74 -17.12 -16.29 -20.45
C TRP A 74 -17.70 -17.21 -21.54
N GLU A 75 -17.84 -16.71 -22.77
CA GLU A 75 -18.37 -17.52 -23.88
C GLU A 75 -17.39 -18.63 -24.30
N GLU A 76 -16.08 -18.35 -24.29
CA GLU A 76 -15.03 -19.36 -24.55
C GLU A 76 -15.01 -20.41 -23.42
N ILE A 77 -15.20 -19.98 -22.16
CA ILE A 77 -15.28 -20.90 -21.00
C ILE A 77 -16.47 -21.86 -21.15
N LYS A 78 -17.65 -21.35 -21.51
CA LYS A 78 -18.84 -22.18 -21.70
C LYS A 78 -18.65 -23.18 -22.83
N ALA A 79 -18.09 -22.73 -23.95
CA ALA A 79 -17.83 -23.60 -25.10
C ALA A 79 -16.84 -24.73 -24.75
N ASP A 80 -15.76 -24.41 -24.05
CA ASP A 80 -14.76 -25.39 -23.60
C ASP A 80 -15.38 -26.41 -22.64
N ILE A 81 -16.20 -25.96 -21.68
CA ILE A 81 -16.87 -26.83 -20.70
C ILE A 81 -17.86 -27.79 -21.35
N ILE A 82 -18.66 -27.30 -22.30
CA ILE A 82 -19.61 -28.15 -23.04
C ILE A 82 -18.83 -29.19 -23.87
N LYS A 83 -17.74 -28.77 -24.52
CA LYS A 83 -16.92 -29.64 -25.36
C LYS A 83 -16.26 -30.76 -24.56
N PHE A 84 -15.46 -30.43 -23.54
CA PHE A 84 -14.78 -31.48 -22.76
C PHE A 84 -15.76 -32.29 -21.90
N GLY A 85 -16.89 -31.71 -21.49
CA GLY A 85 -17.93 -32.41 -20.74
C GLY A 85 -18.53 -33.58 -21.53
N ALA A 86 -18.76 -33.38 -22.84
CA ALA A 86 -19.18 -34.44 -23.75
C ALA A 86 -18.10 -35.54 -23.90
N ASP A 87 -16.82 -35.14 -23.98
CA ASP A 87 -15.69 -36.09 -24.08
C ASP A 87 -15.57 -36.96 -22.82
N ILE A 88 -15.82 -36.40 -21.63
CA ILE A 88 -15.79 -37.14 -20.35
C ILE A 88 -16.94 -38.14 -20.25
N ILE A 89 -18.16 -37.74 -20.65
CA ILE A 89 -19.34 -38.61 -20.62
C ILE A 89 -19.17 -39.80 -21.56
N ASN A 90 -18.63 -39.57 -22.75
CA ASN A 90 -18.42 -40.59 -23.78
C ASN A 90 -17.19 -41.47 -23.52
N SER A 91 -16.28 -41.06 -22.62
CA SER A 91 -15.11 -41.86 -22.25
C SER A 91 -15.51 -43.07 -21.40
N ASN A 92 -14.98 -44.26 -21.72
CA ASN A 92 -15.24 -45.50 -20.96
C ASN A 92 -14.14 -45.75 -19.91
N THR A 93 -13.81 -44.70 -19.15
CA THR A 93 -12.74 -44.70 -18.13
C THR A 93 -13.30 -44.89 -16.72
N SER A 94 -12.42 -45.15 -15.76
CA SER A 94 -12.80 -45.26 -14.34
C SER A 94 -13.42 -43.97 -13.84
N VAL A 95 -14.29 -44.06 -12.82
CA VAL A 95 -14.95 -42.91 -12.19
C VAL A 95 -13.92 -41.89 -11.69
N GLU A 96 -12.78 -42.36 -11.17
CA GLU A 96 -11.71 -41.48 -10.69
C GLU A 96 -10.94 -40.79 -11.83
N ASP A 97 -10.78 -41.47 -12.96
CA ASP A 97 -10.17 -40.88 -14.15
C ASP A 97 -11.10 -39.80 -14.75
N LYS A 98 -12.41 -40.03 -14.73
CA LYS A 98 -13.40 -39.02 -15.13
C LYS A 98 -13.36 -37.79 -14.22
N TRP A 99 -13.24 -38.00 -12.91
CA TRP A 99 -13.15 -36.91 -11.94
C TRP A 99 -11.85 -36.09 -12.09
N THR A 100 -10.72 -36.74 -12.27
CA THR A 100 -9.43 -36.06 -12.48
C THR A 100 -9.41 -35.30 -13.81
N ASN A 101 -9.96 -35.87 -14.88
CA ASN A 101 -10.09 -35.21 -16.17
C ASN A 101 -11.03 -33.99 -16.12
N LEU A 102 -12.16 -34.10 -15.40
CA LEU A 102 -13.07 -32.98 -15.15
C LEU A 102 -12.36 -31.84 -14.43
N LYS A 103 -11.66 -32.15 -13.35
CA LYS A 103 -10.92 -31.18 -12.56
C LYS A 103 -9.86 -30.47 -13.39
N ASN A 104 -9.05 -31.23 -14.13
CA ASN A 104 -7.98 -30.69 -14.97
C ASN A 104 -8.54 -29.85 -16.13
N GLY A 105 -9.67 -30.25 -16.72
CA GLY A 105 -10.36 -29.50 -17.76
C GLY A 105 -10.81 -28.13 -17.26
N ILE A 106 -11.50 -28.10 -16.11
CA ILE A 106 -11.96 -26.85 -15.48
C ILE A 106 -10.76 -25.95 -15.12
N GLU A 107 -9.71 -26.50 -14.50
CA GLU A 107 -8.52 -25.73 -14.14
C GLU A 107 -7.82 -25.13 -15.38
N THR A 108 -7.75 -25.88 -16.47
CA THR A 108 -7.13 -25.43 -17.74
C THR A 108 -7.94 -24.31 -18.38
N THR A 109 -9.26 -24.51 -18.54
CA THR A 109 -10.17 -23.50 -19.10
C THR A 109 -10.14 -22.19 -18.29
N LEU A 110 -10.12 -22.30 -16.96
CA LEU A 110 -10.04 -21.13 -16.08
C LEU A 110 -8.69 -20.41 -16.19
N ASN A 111 -7.57 -21.15 -16.32
CA ASN A 111 -6.25 -20.54 -16.45
C ASN A 111 -6.06 -19.79 -17.78
N LEU A 112 -6.68 -20.28 -18.86
CA LEU A 112 -6.61 -19.66 -20.19
C LEU A 112 -7.52 -18.43 -20.31
N ASN A 113 -8.76 -18.55 -19.85
CA ASN A 113 -9.82 -17.60 -20.17
C ASN A 113 -10.08 -16.56 -19.06
N VAL A 114 -9.50 -16.75 -17.86
CA VAL A 114 -9.56 -15.79 -16.75
C VAL A 114 -8.18 -15.20 -16.51
N PRO A 115 -7.92 -13.96 -16.95
CA PRO A 115 -6.63 -13.33 -16.72
C PRO A 115 -6.38 -13.11 -15.22
N ARG A 116 -5.27 -13.68 -14.71
CA ARG A 116 -4.85 -13.53 -13.31
C ARG A 116 -3.86 -12.39 -13.20
N LYS A 117 -4.20 -11.35 -12.43
CA LYS A 117 -3.24 -10.30 -12.07
C LYS A 117 -2.68 -10.56 -10.67
N ILE A 118 -1.37 -10.79 -10.60
CA ILE A 118 -0.66 -10.75 -9.31
C ILE A 118 -0.60 -9.28 -8.90
N THR A 119 -1.36 -8.91 -7.87
CA THR A 119 -1.25 -7.57 -7.31
C THR A 119 0.04 -7.49 -6.51
N ASN A 120 0.95 -6.61 -6.94
CA ASN A 120 2.14 -6.31 -6.15
C ASN A 120 1.68 -5.83 -4.76
N LYS A 121 2.29 -6.39 -3.71
CA LYS A 121 2.04 -5.93 -2.34
C LYS A 121 2.32 -4.43 -2.30
N ARG A 122 1.34 -3.63 -1.87
CA ARG A 122 1.52 -2.17 -1.71
C ARG A 122 2.79 -1.92 -0.93
N HIS A 123 3.58 -0.94 -1.36
CA HIS A 123 4.81 -0.54 -0.66
C HIS A 123 4.50 -0.27 0.81
N SER A 124 4.88 -1.21 1.67
CA SER A 124 4.73 -1.07 3.12
C SER A 124 6.00 -0.44 3.65
N LEU A 125 5.84 0.65 4.39
CA LEU A 125 6.94 1.26 5.13
C LEU A 125 7.51 0.23 6.11
N PRO A 126 8.82 -0.08 6.08
CA PRO A 126 9.42 -1.12 6.93
C PRO A 126 9.27 -0.83 8.43
N TRP A 127 9.31 0.44 8.82
CA TRP A 127 9.16 0.87 10.21
C TRP A 127 7.71 0.91 10.70
N LEU A 128 6.73 0.69 9.82
CA LEU A 128 5.32 0.77 10.18
C LEU A 128 4.81 -0.59 10.69
N SER A 129 5.09 -0.85 11.96
CA SER A 129 4.68 -2.07 12.65
C SER A 129 3.15 -2.16 12.82
N ASN A 130 2.67 -3.38 13.13
CA ASN A 130 1.25 -3.61 13.38
C ASN A 130 0.71 -2.80 14.57
N SER A 131 1.53 -2.51 15.59
CA SER A 131 1.12 -1.68 16.73
C SER A 131 0.87 -0.22 16.31
N VAL A 132 1.74 0.35 15.45
CA VAL A 132 1.54 1.70 14.91
C VAL A 132 0.32 1.74 13.98
N LYS A 133 0.13 0.72 13.14
CA LYS A 133 -1.08 0.58 12.29
C LYS A 133 -2.36 0.54 13.12
N LYS A 134 -2.38 -0.23 14.23
CA LYS A 134 -3.50 -0.25 15.17
C LYS A 134 -3.79 1.14 15.75
N LYS A 135 -2.75 1.89 16.16
CA LYS A 135 -2.91 3.26 16.65
C LYS A 135 -3.48 4.21 15.58
N ILE A 136 -3.02 4.10 14.32
CA ILE A 136 -3.55 4.88 13.20
C ILE A 136 -5.05 4.59 12.97
N ARG A 137 -5.45 3.31 13.00
CA ARG A 137 -6.87 2.91 12.89
C ARG A 137 -7.69 3.43 14.07
N GLY A 138 -7.16 3.32 15.29
CA GLY A 138 -7.80 3.87 16.50
C GLY A 138 -8.00 5.38 16.43
N LYS A 139 -6.98 6.11 15.99
CA LYS A 139 -7.06 7.56 15.73
C LYS A 139 -8.18 7.89 14.73
N HIS A 140 -8.28 7.13 13.64
CA HIS A 140 -9.33 7.35 12.64
C HIS A 140 -10.72 7.05 13.23
N LYS A 141 -10.88 5.96 13.98
CA LYS A 141 -12.14 5.64 14.67
C LYS A 141 -12.58 6.76 15.62
N LEU A 142 -11.65 7.26 16.45
CA LEU A 142 -11.94 8.36 17.38
C LEU A 142 -12.29 9.67 16.66
N PHE A 143 -11.67 9.94 15.51
CA PHE A 143 -12.07 11.06 14.66
C PHE A 143 -13.51 10.93 14.18
N GLN A 144 -13.89 9.74 13.69
CA GLN A 144 -15.27 9.50 13.24
C GLN A 144 -16.27 9.66 14.38
N ILE A 145 -15.94 9.16 15.58
CA ILE A 145 -16.79 9.35 16.77
C ILE A 145 -16.92 10.84 17.10
N ALA A 146 -15.80 11.56 17.24
CA ALA A 146 -15.82 12.99 17.58
C ALA A 146 -16.55 13.85 16.54
N LYS A 147 -16.42 13.50 15.25
CA LYS A 147 -17.14 14.15 14.16
C LYS A 147 -18.65 13.89 14.25
N HIS A 148 -19.05 12.65 14.56
CA HIS A 148 -20.46 12.28 14.66
C HIS A 148 -21.15 12.83 15.92
N THR A 149 -20.48 12.76 17.08
CA THR A 149 -21.08 13.20 18.35
C THR A 149 -20.98 14.71 18.57
N GLY A 150 -19.98 15.38 17.97
CA GLY A 150 -19.72 16.81 18.16
C GLY A 150 -19.27 17.19 19.58
N LYS A 151 -19.14 16.23 20.50
CA LYS A 151 -18.87 16.50 21.92
C LYS A 151 -17.42 16.93 22.15
N PRO A 152 -17.17 17.95 23.00
CA PRO A 152 -15.81 18.41 23.30
C PRO A 152 -14.93 17.32 23.92
N GLU A 153 -15.52 16.41 24.71
CA GLU A 153 -14.83 15.27 25.31
C GLU A 153 -14.28 14.29 24.26
N ASP A 154 -15.05 13.99 23.21
CA ASP A 154 -14.62 13.07 22.16
C ASP A 154 -13.53 13.70 21.29
N TRP A 155 -13.62 15.02 21.07
CA TRP A 155 -12.53 15.79 20.46
C TRP A 155 -11.25 15.78 21.31
N ALA A 156 -11.36 15.88 22.64
CA ALA A 156 -10.22 15.78 23.54
C ALA A 156 -9.56 14.38 23.46
N LYS A 157 -10.36 13.31 23.50
CA LYS A 157 -9.89 11.92 23.31
C LYS A 157 -9.18 11.74 21.96
N PHE A 158 -9.78 12.26 20.88
CA PHE A 158 -9.16 12.23 19.55
C PHE A 158 -7.82 12.98 19.52
N LYS A 159 -7.76 14.21 20.06
CA LYS A 159 -6.52 15.01 20.11
C LYS A 159 -5.42 14.29 20.88
N GLN A 160 -5.75 13.67 22.02
CA GLN A 160 -4.80 12.86 22.78
C GLN A 160 -4.28 11.69 21.94
N HIS A 161 -5.18 10.90 21.38
CA HIS A 161 -4.81 9.72 20.61
C HIS A 161 -4.06 10.08 19.31
N LYS A 162 -4.33 11.25 18.72
CA LYS A 162 -3.58 11.81 17.59
C LYS A 162 -2.12 12.07 17.98
N ARG A 163 -1.88 12.72 19.13
CA ARG A 163 -0.53 12.97 19.66
C ARG A 163 0.21 11.66 19.91
N ASP A 164 -0.45 10.70 20.54
CA ASP A 164 0.15 9.38 20.84
C ASP A 164 0.48 8.60 19.57
N THR A 165 -0.37 8.69 18.55
CA THR A 165 -0.12 8.05 17.25
C THR A 165 1.06 8.71 16.54
N GLN A 166 1.17 10.04 16.56
CA GLN A 166 2.32 10.75 15.99
C GLN A 166 3.62 10.42 16.73
N LYS A 167 3.58 10.35 18.07
CA LYS A 167 4.73 9.94 18.89
C LYS A 167 5.18 8.53 18.53
N ALA A 168 4.25 7.57 18.49
CA ALA A 168 4.56 6.19 18.13
C ALA A 168 5.10 6.05 16.69
N GLY A 169 4.53 6.81 15.74
CA GLY A 169 5.02 6.82 14.35
C GLY A 169 6.45 7.38 14.24
N ARG A 170 6.75 8.47 14.95
CA ARG A 170 8.11 9.03 15.01
C ARG A 170 9.09 8.07 15.69
N GLN A 171 8.73 7.48 16.82
CA GLN A 171 9.57 6.51 17.53
C GLN A 171 9.89 5.30 16.65
N ALA A 172 8.89 4.73 15.97
CA ALA A 172 9.12 3.59 15.10
C ALA A 172 10.04 3.93 13.91
N HIS A 173 9.88 5.13 13.33
CA HIS A 173 10.79 5.61 12.29
C HIS A 173 12.22 5.80 12.82
N TRP A 174 12.39 6.42 14.00
CA TRP A 174 13.71 6.62 14.62
C TRP A 174 14.40 5.29 14.94
N GLN A 175 13.68 4.33 15.51
CA GLN A 175 14.21 2.98 15.75
C GLN A 175 14.71 2.33 14.45
N TYR A 176 13.93 2.45 13.38
CA TYR A 176 14.35 1.93 12.08
C TYR A 176 15.61 2.64 11.53
N VAL A 177 15.70 3.96 11.65
CA VAL A 177 16.90 4.69 11.20
C VAL A 177 18.11 4.28 12.03
N ASN A 178 17.97 4.18 13.36
CA ASN A 178 19.05 3.74 14.24
C ASN A 178 19.52 2.33 13.87
N THR A 179 18.60 1.37 13.67
CA THR A 179 18.99 0.01 13.25
C THR A 179 19.71 -0.03 11.90
N ILE A 180 19.38 0.87 10.96
CA ILE A 180 20.12 1.01 9.71
C ILE A 180 21.54 1.54 9.95
N LEU A 181 21.67 2.56 10.82
CA LEU A 181 22.96 3.15 11.18
C LEU A 181 23.84 2.15 11.93
N ASP A 182 23.29 1.42 12.89
CA ASP A 182 23.98 0.38 13.64
C ASP A 182 24.49 -0.73 12.70
N ALA A 183 23.69 -1.13 11.71
CA ALA A 183 24.12 -2.10 10.71
C ALA A 183 25.27 -1.58 9.83
N ALA A 184 25.32 -0.27 9.55
CA ALA A 184 26.41 0.33 8.80
C ALA A 184 27.69 0.44 9.62
N LEU A 185 27.59 0.87 10.88
CA LEU A 185 28.73 1.11 11.77
C LEU A 185 29.30 -0.20 12.34
N ALA A 186 28.45 -1.10 12.86
CA ALA A 186 28.89 -2.31 13.55
C ALA A 186 29.18 -3.48 12.61
N LYS A 187 28.46 -3.58 11.48
CA LYS A 187 28.58 -4.73 10.55
C LYS A 187 29.26 -4.38 9.23
N GLY A 188 29.74 -3.14 9.08
CA GLY A 188 30.38 -2.63 7.85
C GLY A 188 29.45 -2.59 6.63
N ASN A 189 28.14 -2.80 6.80
CA ASN A 189 27.20 -2.86 5.68
C ASN A 189 26.51 -1.51 5.48
N SER A 190 27.09 -0.64 4.66
CA SER A 190 26.54 0.69 4.35
C SER A 190 25.38 0.66 3.33
N LYS A 191 25.10 -0.48 2.69
CA LYS A 191 24.06 -0.58 1.64
C LYS A 191 22.65 -0.19 2.13
N PRO A 192 22.16 -0.67 3.30
CA PRO A 192 20.84 -0.29 3.82
C PRO A 192 20.73 1.21 4.09
N PHE A 193 21.81 1.83 4.58
CA PHE A 193 21.90 3.27 4.79
C PHE A 193 21.75 4.03 3.48
N TRP A 194 22.57 3.71 2.48
CA TRP A 194 22.48 4.36 1.17
C TRP A 194 21.13 4.11 0.47
N ARG A 195 20.54 2.92 0.64
CA ARG A 195 19.18 2.65 0.16
C ARG A 195 18.14 3.54 0.84
N TYR A 196 18.25 3.74 2.15
CA TYR A 196 17.39 4.65 2.89
C TYR A 196 17.55 6.10 2.43
N ILE A 197 18.79 6.61 2.34
CA ILE A 197 19.07 7.99 1.86
C ILE A 197 18.50 8.19 0.46
N LYS A 198 18.75 7.25 -0.47
CA LYS A 198 18.17 7.31 -1.82
C LYS A 198 16.64 7.33 -1.81
N SER A 199 16.00 6.55 -0.94
CA SER A 199 14.53 6.53 -0.82
C SER A 199 13.94 7.84 -0.26
N LYS A 200 14.75 8.72 0.33
CA LYS A 200 14.33 10.03 0.86
C LYS A 200 14.54 11.17 -0.12
N ARG A 201 15.24 10.94 -1.24
CA ARG A 201 15.39 11.96 -2.28
C ARG A 201 14.03 12.19 -2.95
N THR A 202 13.58 13.43 -2.96
CA THR A 202 12.32 13.86 -3.60
C THR A 202 12.52 14.21 -5.07
N ASP A 203 13.73 14.61 -5.45
CA ASP A 203 14.05 15.07 -6.79
C ASP A 203 14.95 14.05 -7.51
N ASN A 204 14.50 13.62 -8.70
CA ASN A 204 15.35 12.89 -9.66
C ASN A 204 16.23 13.85 -10.47
N ILE A 205 15.92 15.14 -10.44
CA ILE A 205 16.68 16.20 -11.09
C ILE A 205 17.75 16.60 -10.08
N GLY A 206 19.02 16.50 -10.46
CA GLY A 206 20.14 16.94 -9.63
C GLY A 206 20.12 18.45 -9.38
N VAL A 207 21.26 19.02 -8.98
CA VAL A 207 21.40 20.48 -8.92
C VAL A 207 21.07 21.07 -10.30
N ALA A 208 20.08 21.96 -10.35
CA ALA A 208 19.67 22.66 -11.57
C ALA A 208 20.87 23.36 -12.23
N GLY A 209 20.79 23.61 -13.53
CA GLY A 209 21.84 24.33 -14.24
C GLY A 209 22.09 25.70 -13.59
N ILE A 210 23.35 26.02 -13.32
CA ILE A 210 23.74 27.29 -12.66
C ILE A 210 24.20 28.27 -13.74
N LYS A 211 23.66 29.50 -13.73
CA LYS A 211 24.04 30.54 -14.69
C LYS A 211 25.07 31.48 -14.07
N LYS A 212 26.23 31.66 -14.73
CA LYS A 212 27.23 32.68 -14.38
C LYS A 212 27.64 33.41 -15.67
N ASN A 213 27.69 34.73 -15.62
CA ASN A 213 28.11 35.58 -16.76
C ASN A 213 27.34 35.29 -18.07
N GLY A 214 26.03 35.01 -17.97
CA GLY A 214 25.21 34.70 -19.15
C GLY A 214 25.26 33.24 -19.61
N ILE A 215 26.23 32.44 -19.16
CA ILE A 215 26.43 31.04 -19.58
C ILE A 215 25.76 30.08 -18.60
N LEU A 216 25.02 29.10 -19.13
CA LEU A 216 24.35 28.07 -18.34
C LEU A 216 25.26 26.84 -18.18
N HIS A 217 25.65 26.53 -16.95
CA HIS A 217 26.48 25.37 -16.62
C HIS A 217 25.62 24.20 -16.16
N GLN A 218 25.57 23.14 -16.96
CA GLN A 218 24.81 21.91 -16.64
C GLN A 218 25.70 20.77 -16.10
N ASP A 219 27.00 20.78 -16.43
CA ASP A 219 27.98 19.78 -15.99
C ASP A 219 28.20 19.79 -14.46
N SER A 220 28.40 18.60 -13.89
CA SER A 220 28.50 18.43 -12.42
C SER A 220 29.76 19.06 -11.83
N LYS A 221 30.91 18.96 -12.52
CA LYS A 221 32.19 19.53 -12.07
C LYS A 221 32.12 21.05 -12.09
N SER A 222 31.65 21.62 -13.21
CA SER A 222 31.49 23.07 -13.36
C SER A 222 30.56 23.65 -12.29
N LYS A 223 29.44 22.99 -12.01
CA LYS A 223 28.50 23.42 -10.95
C LYS A 223 29.15 23.40 -9.56
N ALA A 224 29.93 22.37 -9.26
CA ALA A 224 30.62 22.26 -7.96
C ALA A 224 31.67 23.36 -7.79
N GLU A 225 32.47 23.63 -8.83
CA GLU A 225 33.47 24.70 -8.83
C GLU A 225 32.81 26.08 -8.66
N LEU A 226 31.73 26.36 -9.40
CA LEU A 226 30.96 27.59 -9.29
C LEU A 226 30.40 27.84 -7.88
N LEU A 227 29.81 26.80 -7.28
CA LEU A 227 29.30 26.89 -5.92
C LEU A 227 30.43 27.09 -4.91
N ASN A 228 31.56 26.41 -5.09
CA ASN A 228 32.73 26.58 -4.23
C ASN A 228 33.30 27.99 -4.33
N ASP A 229 33.39 28.56 -5.53
CA ASP A 229 33.84 29.93 -5.74
C ASP A 229 32.91 30.94 -5.07
N GLN A 230 31.59 30.77 -5.24
CA GLN A 230 30.60 31.61 -4.58
C GLN A 230 30.70 31.49 -3.06
N PHE A 231 30.84 30.27 -2.56
CA PHE A 231 31.00 30.01 -1.13
C PHE A 231 32.27 30.66 -0.60
N LYS A 232 33.40 30.55 -1.29
CA LYS A 232 34.65 31.26 -0.94
C LYS A 232 34.49 32.78 -0.96
N SER A 233 33.72 33.33 -1.89
CA SER A 233 33.59 34.78 -2.05
C SER A 233 32.91 35.48 -0.88
N VAL A 234 32.07 34.77 -0.13
CA VAL A 234 31.36 35.33 1.04
C VAL A 234 32.21 35.28 2.33
N PHE A 235 33.32 34.54 2.33
CA PHE A 235 34.25 34.56 3.46
C PHE A 235 35.21 35.75 3.34
N THR A 236 35.49 36.37 4.48
CA THR A 236 36.57 37.34 4.63
C THR A 236 37.90 36.67 4.33
N LYS A 237 38.71 37.30 3.48
CA LYS A 237 40.10 36.90 3.26
C LYS A 237 40.91 37.44 4.42
N GLU A 238 41.20 36.59 5.40
CA GLU A 238 42.15 36.91 6.46
C GLU A 238 43.55 37.04 5.84
N ASN A 239 44.28 38.10 6.17
CA ASN A 239 45.67 38.22 5.75
C ASN A 239 46.51 37.27 6.60
N ALA A 240 47.54 36.64 6.02
CA ALA A 240 48.45 35.78 6.78
C ALA A 240 49.22 36.52 7.90
N SER A 241 49.14 37.85 7.92
CA SER A 241 49.63 38.74 8.99
C SER A 241 48.64 38.97 10.13
N ASP A 242 47.37 38.62 9.95
CA ASP A 242 46.35 38.75 10.98
C ASP A 242 46.57 37.64 12.01
N GLN A 243 47.00 38.02 13.21
CA GLN A 243 47.23 37.06 14.29
C GLN A 243 45.92 36.38 14.64
N LEU A 244 45.91 35.04 14.61
CA LEU A 244 44.79 34.24 15.09
C LEU A 244 44.45 34.65 16.53
N PRO A 245 43.17 34.83 16.87
CA PRO A 245 42.78 35.17 18.23
C PRO A 245 43.27 34.10 19.19
N GLN A 246 44.07 34.51 20.19
CA GLN A 246 44.58 33.59 21.21
C GLN A 246 43.41 33.08 22.03
N THR A 247 43.07 31.79 21.85
CA THR A 247 42.10 31.12 22.68
C THR A 247 42.71 30.94 24.07
N HIS A 248 42.30 31.78 25.04
CA HIS A 248 42.63 31.56 26.44
C HIS A 248 42.01 30.23 26.89
N MET A 249 42.84 29.20 27.01
CA MET A 249 42.46 27.94 27.66
C MET A 249 42.23 28.24 29.15
N ASN A 250 40.97 28.15 29.58
CA ASN A 250 40.60 28.38 30.97
C ASN A 250 41.03 27.17 31.82
N GLN A 251 42.05 27.32 32.67
CA GLN A 251 42.65 26.26 33.48
C GLN A 251 41.86 25.90 34.76
N ASN A 252 40.55 26.18 34.82
CA ASN A 252 39.74 25.80 35.97
C ASN A 252 39.06 24.45 35.75
N THR A 253 39.84 23.38 35.95
CA THR A 253 39.30 22.10 36.42
C THR A 253 40.27 21.58 37.48
N GLN A 254 40.11 22.08 38.70
CA GLN A 254 40.61 21.39 39.88
C GLN A 254 39.59 20.31 40.26
N VAL A 255 40.14 19.12 40.43
CA VAL A 255 39.51 17.83 40.75
C VAL A 255 38.79 17.88 42.10
#